data_AF-A0A9E2G5Z5-F1
#
_entry.id   AF-A0A9E2G5Z5-F1
#
_cell.length_a   1.000
_cell.length_b   1.000
_cell.length_c   1.000
_cell.angle_alpha   90.00
_cell.angle_beta   90.00
_cell.angle_gamma   90.00
#
_symmetry.space_group_name_H-M   'P 1'
#
loop_
_entity.id
_entity.type
_entity.pdbx_description
1 polymer ?
#
loop_
_entity_poly.entity_id
_entity_poly.type
_entity_poly.pdbx_seq_one_letter_code
_entity_poly.pdbx_strand_id
1 'polypeptide(L)'
;MSCRLPFILFFGCLLGQAACDDGGGKSTNNINNTNNVNNANCGAPGDASPRFNQTPSRFEFRNGPGWRVISGRVYDGASPDPFTEAGRQGLCRLLTSGQTFCEPACEWGTQVCIDGTCRTYPGVLSAGSLTLTGATGAPVTVQPDDMGNYVWDSTEAFTVENVGLAAAGDLVGAFTLEACAPPQLAPVGDWSALMEARAPGADVTLTWSAPAPGARVYLRMTTGVGTHGGVSPVEIECEGPDSGQLTLPGDYLDQLYAEGWACGECGDNTLRRYYADEADVAGTLVQLRVSAETTFWFIP
;
A
#
# COMPACT_ATOMS: atom_id res chain seq x y z
N MET A 1 -11.08 41.12 15.61
CA MET A 1 -11.39 40.37 16.85
C MET A 1 -10.07 39.86 17.42
N SER A 2 -9.62 40.45 18.54
CA SER A 2 -8.38 40.08 19.21
C SER A 2 -8.55 38.80 20.01
N CYS A 3 -7.66 37.83 19.83
CA CYS A 3 -7.55 36.67 20.71
C CYS A 3 -6.42 36.92 21.72
N ARG A 4 -6.76 36.98 23.01
CA ARG A 4 -5.83 37.07 24.14
C ARG A 4 -5.63 35.66 24.71
N LEU A 5 -4.38 35.21 24.83
CA LEU A 5 -3.99 34.01 25.58
C LEU A 5 -3.66 34.38 27.03
N PRO A 6 -4.03 33.56 28.03
CA PRO A 6 -3.48 33.69 29.37
C PRO A 6 -2.20 32.87 29.54
N PHE A 7 -1.28 33.50 30.25
CA PHE A 7 -0.03 33.00 30.82
C PHE A 7 -0.36 32.10 32.02
N ILE A 8 0.17 30.88 32.09
CA ILE A 8 0.23 30.07 33.31
C ILE A 8 1.65 29.55 33.49
N LEU A 9 2.18 29.75 34.70
CA LEU A 9 3.52 29.42 35.17
C LEU A 9 3.38 28.82 36.58
N PHE A 10 4.34 27.96 36.98
CA PHE A 10 4.54 27.18 38.23
C PHE A 10 4.21 25.68 38.12
N PHE A 11 4.92 24.71 38.72
CA PHE A 11 6.24 24.56 39.36
C PHE A 11 6.32 23.09 39.84
N GLY A 12 7.51 22.48 39.87
CA GLY A 12 7.84 21.48 40.90
C GLY A 12 7.82 19.98 40.55
N CYS A 13 9.02 19.43 40.31
CA CYS A 13 9.70 18.38 41.10
C CYS A 13 8.97 17.05 41.39
N LEU A 14 9.52 15.90 40.92
CA LEU A 14 10.29 14.96 41.74
C LEU A 14 10.80 13.74 40.95
N LEU A 15 11.91 13.22 41.46
CA LEU A 15 12.73 12.09 41.03
C LEU A 15 12.02 10.73 41.10
N GLY A 16 12.43 9.81 40.23
CA GLY A 16 12.14 8.39 40.35
C GLY A 16 12.85 7.56 39.29
N GLN A 17 14.14 7.28 39.48
CA GLN A 17 14.81 6.17 38.78
C GLN A 17 14.32 4.84 39.37
N ALA A 18 13.97 3.90 38.50
CA ALA A 18 13.98 2.48 38.80
C ALA A 18 14.76 1.77 37.70
N ALA A 19 15.94 1.26 38.07
CA ALA A 19 16.71 0.29 37.32
C ALA A 19 16.21 -1.12 37.65
N CYS A 20 16.15 -1.98 36.64
CA CYS A 20 16.09 -3.45 36.59
C CYS A 20 15.84 -3.77 35.10
N ASP A 21 16.46 -4.70 34.38
CA ASP A 21 17.24 -5.89 34.70
C ASP A 21 17.94 -6.34 33.39
N ASP A 22 19.21 -6.74 33.48
CA ASP A 22 20.01 -7.23 32.35
C ASP A 22 19.68 -8.71 32.08
N GLY A 23 18.56 -8.93 31.39
CA GLY A 23 18.15 -10.25 30.91
C GLY A 23 18.81 -10.60 29.58
N GLY A 24 20.02 -11.17 29.63
CA GLY A 24 20.71 -11.78 28.50
C GLY A 24 19.96 -12.99 27.92
N GLY A 25 18.93 -12.74 27.12
CA GLY A 25 18.25 -13.72 26.29
C GLY A 25 18.78 -13.65 24.87
N LYS A 26 19.66 -14.57 24.49
CA LYS A 26 19.98 -14.80 23.08
C LYS A 26 18.68 -15.16 22.36
N SER A 27 18.18 -14.24 21.55
CA SER A 27 17.16 -14.56 20.55
C SER A 27 17.75 -15.60 19.61
N THR A 28 17.35 -16.85 19.79
CA THR A 28 17.42 -17.84 18.73
C THR A 28 16.41 -17.37 17.68
N ASN A 29 16.90 -16.68 16.64
CA ASN A 29 16.15 -16.41 15.42
C ASN A 29 15.67 -17.76 14.87
N ASN A 30 14.45 -18.10 15.29
CA ASN A 30 13.77 -19.31 14.94
C ASN A 30 13.24 -19.11 13.53
N ILE A 31 13.93 -19.71 12.58
CA ILE A 31 13.46 -19.96 11.22
C ILE A 31 12.29 -20.96 11.35
N ASN A 32 11.16 -20.45 11.82
CA ASN A 32 9.87 -21.11 11.82
C ASN A 32 8.91 -20.15 11.11
N ASN A 33 9.14 -19.93 9.81
CA ASN A 33 8.08 -19.54 8.90
C ASN A 33 7.18 -20.77 8.65
N THR A 34 6.57 -21.28 9.72
CA THR A 34 5.56 -22.34 9.71
C THR A 34 4.14 -21.79 9.57
N ASN A 35 3.98 -20.52 9.17
CA ASN A 35 2.70 -19.81 9.20
C ASN A 35 2.04 -19.57 7.83
N ASN A 36 2.36 -20.31 6.76
CA ASN A 36 1.47 -20.29 5.58
C ASN A 36 1.50 -21.49 4.61
N VAL A 37 2.11 -22.62 4.96
CA VAL A 37 2.39 -23.70 3.96
C VAL A 37 1.23 -24.68 3.71
N ASN A 38 0.02 -24.45 4.26
CA ASN A 38 -1.12 -25.38 4.12
C ASN A 38 -2.45 -24.69 3.75
N ASN A 39 -2.43 -23.60 2.98
CA ASN A 39 -3.67 -22.91 2.67
C ASN A 39 -4.27 -23.36 1.34
N ALA A 40 -5.08 -24.42 1.41
CA ALA A 40 -6.17 -24.62 0.45
C ALA A 40 -7.17 -23.42 0.42
N ASN A 41 -6.97 -22.40 1.26
CA ASN A 41 -7.64 -21.10 1.18
C ASN A 41 -6.67 -20.01 0.70
N CYS A 42 -6.60 -19.79 -0.62
CA CYS A 42 -6.33 -18.53 -1.31
C CYS A 42 -5.30 -17.47 -0.82
N GLY A 43 -4.41 -17.76 0.12
CA GLY A 43 -3.54 -16.75 0.74
C GLY A 43 -4.39 -15.73 1.50
N ALA A 44 -4.74 -16.04 2.76
CA ALA A 44 -5.33 -15.04 3.64
C ALA A 44 -4.20 -14.12 4.13
N PRO A 45 -4.19 -12.82 3.78
CA PRO A 45 -3.22 -11.85 4.32
C PRO A 45 -3.42 -11.67 5.83
N GLY A 46 -2.80 -12.55 6.62
CA GLY A 46 -2.66 -12.49 8.08
C GLY A 46 -3.90 -12.02 8.85
N ASP A 47 -3.69 -11.14 9.82
CA ASP A 47 -4.74 -10.58 10.67
C ASP A 47 -5.58 -9.51 9.95
N ALA A 48 -6.77 -9.22 10.48
CA ALA A 48 -7.71 -8.26 9.90
C ALA A 48 -7.26 -6.79 9.99
N SER A 49 -6.15 -6.47 10.66
CA SER A 49 -5.71 -5.10 10.88
C SER A 49 -5.17 -4.49 9.58
N PRO A 50 -5.43 -3.20 9.30
CA PRO A 50 -4.89 -2.52 8.12
C PRO A 50 -3.35 -2.58 8.07
N ARG A 51 -2.77 -3.02 6.95
CA ARG A 51 -1.32 -2.99 6.70
C ARG A 51 -0.90 -1.84 5.77
N PHE A 52 -1.84 -1.27 5.05
CA PHE A 52 -1.67 -0.22 4.06
C PHE A 52 -0.55 -0.56 3.05
N ASN A 53 0.16 0.46 2.60
CA ASN A 53 1.24 0.31 1.62
C ASN A 53 2.61 -0.09 2.22
N GLN A 54 2.65 -0.74 3.38
CA GLN A 54 3.89 -0.93 4.16
C GLN A 54 4.90 -1.93 3.58
N THR A 55 4.55 -2.77 2.61
CA THR A 55 5.50 -3.75 2.04
C THR A 55 6.18 -3.18 0.79
N PRO A 56 7.45 -2.72 0.85
CA PRO A 56 8.13 -2.11 -0.29
C PRO A 56 8.49 -3.15 -1.37
N SER A 57 8.88 -4.35 -0.96
CA SER A 57 9.25 -5.46 -1.85
C SER A 57 8.03 -6.26 -2.28
N ARG A 58 7.24 -5.68 -3.19
CA ARG A 58 5.94 -6.22 -3.62
C ARG A 58 5.91 -6.47 -5.12
N PHE A 59 5.40 -7.63 -5.49
CA PHE A 59 4.93 -7.97 -6.82
C PHE A 59 3.41 -7.86 -6.84
N GLU A 60 2.88 -7.06 -7.75
CA GLU A 60 1.45 -6.91 -7.94
C GLU A 60 1.04 -7.52 -9.29
N PHE A 61 0.22 -8.56 -9.22
CA PHE A 61 -0.50 -9.09 -10.36
C PHE A 61 -1.89 -8.46 -10.40
N ARG A 62 -2.13 -7.60 -11.39
CA ARG A 62 -3.42 -6.97 -11.62
C ARG A 62 -4.14 -7.66 -12.77
N ASN A 63 -5.39 -8.04 -12.52
CA ASN A 63 -6.24 -8.70 -13.50
C ASN A 63 -7.47 -7.82 -13.79
N GLY A 64 -7.64 -7.43 -15.04
CA GLY A 64 -8.80 -6.67 -15.50
C GLY A 64 -9.38 -7.23 -16.80
N PRO A 65 -10.53 -6.71 -17.24
CA PRO A 65 -11.12 -7.09 -18.52
C PRO A 65 -10.16 -6.80 -19.69
N GLY A 66 -9.62 -7.86 -20.31
CA GLY A 66 -8.78 -7.76 -21.51
C GLY A 66 -7.31 -7.41 -21.25
N TRP A 67 -6.86 -7.36 -19.99
CA TRP A 67 -5.47 -7.08 -19.66
C TRP A 67 -5.05 -7.75 -18.36
N ARG A 68 -3.78 -8.13 -18.29
CA ARG A 68 -3.11 -8.61 -17.07
C ARG A 68 -1.73 -8.01 -17.03
N VAL A 69 -1.30 -7.62 -15.83
CA VAL A 69 0.03 -7.05 -15.62
C VAL A 69 0.59 -7.60 -14.32
N ILE A 70 1.82 -8.08 -14.35
CA ILE A 70 2.65 -8.19 -13.16
C ILE A 70 3.67 -7.05 -13.17
N SER A 71 3.83 -6.41 -12.02
CA SER A 71 4.88 -5.41 -11.81
C SER A 71 5.41 -5.52 -10.39
N GLY A 72 6.73 -5.42 -10.21
CA GLY A 72 7.31 -5.37 -8.88
C GLY A 72 8.82 -5.17 -8.86
N ARG A 73 9.33 -4.92 -7.66
CA ARG A 73 10.76 -4.83 -7.34
C ARG A 73 11.00 -5.40 -5.94
N VAL A 74 12.24 -5.76 -5.66
CA VAL A 74 12.71 -6.05 -4.30
C VAL A 74 13.69 -4.96 -3.91
N TYR A 75 13.53 -4.40 -2.71
CA TYR A 75 14.36 -3.34 -2.17
C TYR A 75 15.22 -3.83 -1.01
N ASP A 76 16.39 -3.23 -0.81
CA ASP A 76 17.29 -3.49 0.32
C ASP A 76 16.89 -2.75 1.63
N GLY A 77 15.75 -2.08 1.61
CA GLY A 77 15.25 -1.33 2.75
C GLY A 77 13.87 -0.71 2.50
N ALA A 78 13.38 0.02 3.50
CA ALA A 78 12.14 0.77 3.38
C ALA A 78 12.36 2.05 2.55
N SER A 79 11.42 2.35 1.66
CA SER A 79 11.40 3.65 0.97
C SER A 79 11.19 4.78 1.97
N PRO A 80 11.89 5.92 1.82
CA PRO A 80 11.57 7.11 2.59
C PRO A 80 10.12 7.52 2.34
N ASP A 81 9.33 7.58 3.41
CA ASP A 81 7.93 8.01 3.37
C ASP A 81 7.85 9.49 3.75
N PRO A 82 7.42 10.39 2.84
CA PRO A 82 7.25 11.81 3.16
C PRO A 82 5.98 12.10 3.96
N PHE A 83 5.13 11.09 4.20
CA PHE A 83 3.86 11.25 4.88
C PHE A 83 3.95 11.07 6.39
N THR A 84 3.15 11.85 7.11
CA THR A 84 2.84 11.66 8.53
C THR A 84 1.36 11.34 8.67
N GLU A 85 1.02 10.41 9.57
CA GLU A 85 -0.37 10.11 9.88
C GLU A 85 -0.98 11.23 10.73
N ALA A 86 -1.89 11.99 10.13
CA ALA A 86 -2.59 13.09 10.78
C ALA A 86 -3.87 12.64 11.51
N GLY A 87 -4.41 11.47 11.14
CA GLY A 87 -5.61 10.93 11.78
C GLY A 87 -5.87 9.48 11.40
N ARG A 88 -6.61 8.78 12.28
CA ARG A 88 -7.09 7.41 12.04
C ARG A 88 -8.54 7.26 12.48
N GLN A 89 -9.35 6.69 11.59
CA GLN A 89 -10.76 6.40 11.84
C GLN A 89 -11.11 5.04 11.21
N GLY A 90 -11.36 4.06 12.06
CA GLY A 90 -11.66 2.69 11.62
C GLY A 90 -10.56 2.10 10.73
N LEU A 91 -10.94 1.74 9.50
CA LEU A 91 -10.06 1.15 8.49
C LEU A 91 -9.25 2.19 7.70
N CYS A 92 -9.53 3.49 7.91
CA CYS A 92 -8.95 4.58 7.16
C CYS A 92 -7.94 5.37 8.00
N ARG A 93 -6.87 5.80 7.34
CA ARG A 93 -5.93 6.78 7.84
C ARG A 93 -5.83 7.97 6.89
N LEU A 94 -5.62 9.13 7.48
CA LEU A 94 -5.31 10.37 6.80
C LEU A 94 -3.81 10.60 6.90
N LEU A 95 -3.18 10.76 5.75
CA LEU A 95 -1.76 11.04 5.61
C LEU A 95 -1.59 12.47 5.10
N THR A 96 -0.65 13.21 5.68
CA THR A 96 -0.28 14.54 5.22
C THR A 96 1.21 14.61 4.93
N SER A 97 1.59 15.38 3.92
CA SER A 97 3.00 15.68 3.65
C SER A 97 3.20 17.19 3.62
N GLY A 98 4.34 17.64 4.15
CA GLY A 98 4.76 19.03 4.05
C GLY A 98 5.68 19.22 2.84
N GLN A 99 5.60 20.37 2.17
CA GLN A 99 6.67 20.76 1.26
C GLN A 99 7.94 21.01 2.07
N THR A 100 9.01 20.30 1.72
CA THR A 100 10.31 20.47 2.39
C THR A 100 11.39 20.74 1.36
N PHE A 101 12.36 21.56 1.76
CA PHE A 101 13.53 21.91 0.98
C PHE A 101 14.77 21.62 1.81
N CYS A 102 15.80 21.09 1.16
CA CYS A 102 17.06 20.75 1.79
C CYS A 102 18.13 21.68 1.26
N GLU A 103 19.02 22.15 2.14
CA GLU A 103 20.19 22.95 1.78
C GLU A 103 21.45 22.28 2.37
N PRO A 104 22.34 21.71 1.54
CA PRO A 104 22.28 21.68 0.07
C PRO A 104 21.14 20.81 -0.47
N ALA A 105 20.78 21.01 -1.74
CA ALA A 105 19.81 20.17 -2.43
C ALA A 105 20.25 18.69 -2.40
N CYS A 106 19.28 17.79 -2.23
CA CYS A 106 19.53 16.35 -2.22
C CYS A 106 20.01 15.84 -3.57
N GLU A 107 20.76 14.74 -3.55
CA GLU A 107 21.25 14.12 -4.77
C GLU A 107 20.08 13.64 -5.65
N TRP A 108 20.03 14.14 -6.88
CA TRP A 108 18.95 13.87 -7.81
C TRP A 108 18.90 12.39 -8.18
N GLY A 109 17.72 11.77 -8.04
CA GLY A 109 17.47 10.37 -8.40
C GLY A 109 17.83 9.34 -7.33
N THR A 110 18.63 9.70 -6.31
CA THR A 110 19.04 8.77 -5.24
C THR A 110 18.54 9.19 -3.85
N GLN A 111 18.15 10.46 -3.68
CA GLN A 111 17.69 10.99 -2.41
C GLN A 111 16.41 11.83 -2.56
N VAL A 112 15.67 11.95 -1.45
CA VAL A 112 14.51 12.81 -1.30
C VAL A 112 14.65 13.67 -0.04
N CYS A 113 14.21 14.93 -0.13
CA CYS A 113 14.17 15.80 1.04
C CYS A 113 12.93 15.49 1.87
N ILE A 114 13.12 15.14 3.14
CA ILE A 114 12.04 14.96 4.11
C ILE A 114 12.49 15.67 5.40
N ASP A 115 11.69 16.62 5.84
CA ASP A 115 11.93 17.46 7.03
C ASP A 115 13.32 18.13 7.03
N GLY A 116 13.71 18.67 5.86
CA GLY A 116 15.01 19.35 5.70
C GLY A 116 16.22 18.42 5.72
N THR A 117 16.00 17.10 5.69
CA THR A 117 17.05 16.09 5.66
C THR A 117 16.96 15.26 4.38
N CYS A 118 18.09 15.07 3.69
CA CYS A 118 18.16 14.17 2.55
C CYS A 118 18.14 12.72 3.02
N ARG A 119 17.12 11.97 2.60
CA ARG A 119 16.96 10.54 2.86
C ARG A 119 17.22 9.77 1.57
N THR A 120 18.00 8.70 1.67
CA THR A 120 18.39 7.87 0.51
C THR A 120 17.28 6.88 0.19
N TYR A 121 16.95 6.71 -1.09
CA TYR A 121 16.08 5.64 -1.54
C TYR A 121 16.78 4.28 -1.36
N PRO A 122 16.05 3.22 -1.01
CA PRO A 122 16.66 1.89 -0.94
C PRO A 122 17.16 1.47 -2.33
N GLY A 123 18.25 0.71 -2.33
CA GLY A 123 18.74 0.02 -3.51
C GLY A 123 17.77 -1.05 -3.96
N VAL A 124 17.85 -1.41 -5.25
CA VAL A 124 17.09 -2.53 -5.81
C VAL A 124 17.94 -3.80 -5.71
N LEU A 125 17.34 -4.87 -5.21
CA LEU A 125 17.95 -6.20 -5.13
C LEU A 125 17.41 -7.10 -6.24
N SER A 126 18.30 -7.80 -6.93
CA SER A 126 17.93 -8.83 -7.89
C SER A 126 17.51 -10.11 -7.18
N ALA A 127 16.39 -10.70 -7.60
CA ALA A 127 15.96 -12.04 -7.25
C ALA A 127 16.32 -13.08 -8.33
N GLY A 128 17.10 -12.69 -9.35
CA GLY A 128 17.30 -13.46 -10.57
C GLY A 128 16.06 -13.43 -11.47
N SER A 129 15.90 -14.41 -12.35
CA SER A 129 14.69 -14.56 -13.16
C SER A 129 13.52 -15.09 -12.32
N LEU A 130 12.32 -14.54 -12.51
CA LEU A 130 11.11 -15.07 -11.90
C LEU A 130 10.43 -16.07 -12.82
N THR A 131 9.76 -17.06 -12.24
CA THR A 131 8.82 -17.94 -12.91
C THR A 131 7.41 -17.59 -12.46
N LEU A 132 6.59 -17.09 -13.39
CA LEU A 132 5.19 -16.76 -13.20
C LEU A 132 4.31 -17.92 -13.70
N THR A 133 3.41 -18.41 -12.85
CA THR A 133 2.45 -19.48 -13.18
C THR A 133 1.01 -19.02 -12.97
N GLY A 134 0.06 -19.69 -13.64
CA GLY A 134 -1.38 -19.40 -13.52
C GLY A 134 -1.86 -18.12 -14.23
N ALA A 135 -0.92 -17.28 -14.69
CA ALA A 135 -1.20 -16.10 -15.50
C ALA A 135 -1.56 -16.40 -16.97
N THR A 136 -1.07 -17.55 -17.48
CA THR A 136 -1.34 -18.09 -18.82
C THR A 136 -1.46 -19.62 -18.76
N GLY A 137 -1.66 -20.28 -19.90
CA GLY A 137 -1.65 -21.75 -19.98
C GLY A 137 -0.28 -22.41 -19.74
N ALA A 138 0.82 -21.65 -19.73
CA ALA A 138 2.17 -22.16 -19.47
C ALA A 138 2.94 -21.23 -18.50
N PRO A 139 3.99 -21.74 -17.80
CA PRO A 139 4.87 -20.89 -17.02
C PRO A 139 5.59 -19.85 -17.90
N VAL A 140 5.71 -18.63 -17.38
CA VAL A 140 6.40 -17.51 -18.03
C VAL A 140 7.64 -17.13 -17.23
N THR A 141 8.77 -16.92 -17.91
CA THR A 141 9.96 -16.35 -17.29
C THR A 141 9.93 -14.82 -17.36
N VAL A 142 10.00 -14.15 -16.22
CA VAL A 142 10.07 -12.68 -16.12
C VAL A 142 11.48 -12.29 -15.72
N GLN A 143 12.17 -11.55 -16.59
CA GLN A 143 13.51 -11.03 -16.32
C GLN A 143 13.41 -9.64 -15.67
N PRO A 144 14.35 -9.27 -14.77
CA PRO A 144 14.48 -7.89 -14.37
C PRO A 144 15.00 -7.05 -15.55
N ASP A 145 14.53 -5.81 -15.68
CA ASP A 145 15.14 -4.82 -16.56
C ASP A 145 16.41 -4.20 -15.96
N ASP A 146 17.04 -3.28 -16.68
CA ASP A 146 18.27 -2.60 -16.25
C ASP A 146 18.09 -1.75 -14.97
N MET A 147 16.85 -1.44 -14.59
CA MET A 147 16.49 -0.73 -13.36
C MET A 147 16.01 -1.69 -12.24
N GLY A 148 16.08 -3.00 -12.49
CA GLY A 148 15.63 -4.05 -11.58
C GLY A 148 14.10 -4.17 -11.46
N ASN A 149 13.33 -3.65 -12.43
CA ASN A 149 11.89 -3.92 -12.51
C ASN A 149 11.63 -5.32 -13.05
N TYR A 150 10.68 -6.00 -12.43
CA TYR A 150 10.04 -7.16 -13.02
C TYR A 150 8.70 -6.72 -13.61
N VAL A 151 8.59 -6.75 -14.93
CA VAL A 151 7.36 -6.39 -15.65
C VAL A 151 7.01 -7.48 -16.64
N TRP A 152 5.75 -7.89 -16.64
CA TRP A 152 5.17 -8.70 -17.69
C TRP A 152 3.69 -8.32 -17.85
N ASP A 153 3.21 -8.32 -19.09
CA ASP A 153 1.82 -8.05 -19.41
C ASP A 153 1.31 -8.99 -20.51
N SER A 154 -0.01 -9.16 -20.55
CA SER A 154 -0.69 -9.94 -21.58
C SER A 154 -2.12 -9.48 -21.78
N THR A 155 -2.59 -9.54 -23.02
CA THR A 155 -3.98 -9.31 -23.42
C THR A 155 -4.73 -10.61 -23.74
N GLU A 156 -4.06 -11.76 -23.63
CA GLU A 156 -4.66 -13.06 -23.96
C GLU A 156 -5.80 -13.40 -22.99
N ALA A 157 -6.92 -13.92 -23.50
CA ALA A 157 -8.03 -14.35 -22.65
C ALA A 157 -7.70 -15.68 -21.96
N PHE A 158 -7.67 -15.67 -20.63
CA PHE A 158 -7.43 -16.84 -19.78
C PHE A 158 -8.12 -16.63 -18.43
N THR A 159 -8.67 -17.69 -17.87
CA THR A 159 -9.23 -17.65 -16.52
C THR A 159 -8.08 -17.75 -15.52
N VAL A 160 -7.83 -16.70 -14.77
CA VAL A 160 -6.88 -16.73 -13.66
C VAL A 160 -7.67 -17.11 -12.41
N GLU A 161 -7.32 -18.25 -11.82
CA GLU A 161 -7.85 -18.68 -10.52
C GLU A 161 -6.81 -18.47 -9.42
N ASN A 162 -5.55 -18.72 -9.76
CA ASN A 162 -4.41 -18.66 -8.87
C ASN A 162 -3.18 -18.18 -9.65
N VAL A 163 -2.32 -17.41 -8.99
CA VAL A 163 -1.06 -16.93 -9.54
C VAL A 163 0.06 -17.36 -8.61
N GLY A 164 1.05 -18.05 -9.18
CA GLY A 164 2.29 -18.39 -8.49
C GLY A 164 3.46 -17.55 -9.01
N LEU A 165 4.36 -17.18 -8.10
CA LEU A 165 5.60 -16.47 -8.43
C LEU A 165 6.76 -17.13 -7.68
N ALA A 166 7.77 -17.58 -8.43
CA ALA A 166 8.94 -18.22 -7.84
C ALA A 166 10.24 -17.60 -8.36
N ALA A 167 11.24 -17.51 -7.49
CA ALA A 167 12.59 -17.08 -7.82
C ALA A 167 13.59 -18.12 -7.34
N ALA A 168 14.57 -18.47 -8.18
CA ALA A 168 15.69 -19.33 -7.76
C ALA A 168 16.68 -18.60 -6.84
N GLY A 169 16.59 -17.26 -6.77
CA GLY A 169 17.44 -16.39 -5.98
C GLY A 169 18.59 -15.78 -6.78
N ASP A 170 19.11 -14.67 -6.27
CA ASP A 170 20.33 -13.97 -6.66
C ASP A 170 20.87 -13.20 -5.43
N LEU A 171 20.73 -11.86 -5.39
CA LEU A 171 21.00 -11.06 -4.18
C LEU A 171 19.92 -11.27 -3.11
N VAL A 172 18.68 -11.48 -3.54
CA VAL A 172 17.58 -11.98 -2.73
C VAL A 172 17.61 -13.51 -2.78
N GLY A 173 17.46 -14.19 -1.65
CA GLY A 173 17.37 -15.65 -1.61
C GLY A 173 16.19 -16.21 -2.41
N ALA A 174 16.17 -17.52 -2.62
CA ALA A 174 15.06 -18.20 -3.30
C ALA A 174 13.74 -18.04 -2.54
N PHE A 175 12.63 -17.90 -3.26
CA PHE A 175 11.28 -17.87 -2.69
C PHE A 175 10.24 -18.42 -3.65
N THR A 176 9.09 -18.79 -3.09
CA THR A 176 7.87 -19.16 -3.80
C THR A 176 6.70 -18.49 -3.09
N LEU A 177 5.83 -17.84 -3.86
CA LEU A 177 4.63 -17.15 -3.38
C LEU A 177 3.44 -17.57 -4.23
N GLU A 178 2.25 -17.65 -3.62
CA GLU A 178 1.04 -18.07 -4.32
C GLU A 178 -0.21 -17.34 -3.78
N ALA A 179 -1.05 -16.79 -4.66
CA ALA A 179 -2.29 -16.13 -4.24
C ALA A 179 -3.42 -16.32 -5.27
N CYS A 180 -4.66 -16.37 -4.79
CA CYS A 180 -5.83 -16.48 -5.66
C CYS A 180 -6.12 -15.19 -6.41
N ALA A 181 -6.72 -15.32 -7.60
CA ALA A 181 -7.33 -14.19 -8.27
C ALA A 181 -8.70 -13.88 -7.66
N PRO A 182 -8.90 -12.69 -7.09
CA PRO A 182 -10.21 -12.32 -6.58
C PRO A 182 -11.21 -12.09 -7.71
N PRO A 183 -12.52 -12.26 -7.46
CA PRO A 183 -13.54 -11.86 -8.40
C PRO A 183 -13.48 -10.34 -8.66
N GLN A 184 -13.87 -9.92 -9.86
CA GLN A 184 -13.90 -8.50 -10.22
C GLN A 184 -14.76 -7.68 -9.24
N LEU A 185 -14.27 -6.49 -8.90
CA LEU A 185 -15.02 -5.52 -8.12
C LEU A 185 -16.04 -4.84 -9.04
N ALA A 186 -17.32 -4.97 -8.71
CA ALA A 186 -18.38 -4.26 -9.40
C ALA A 186 -19.08 -3.31 -8.41
N PRO A 187 -18.90 -1.98 -8.56
CA PRO A 187 -19.59 -0.97 -7.77
C PRO A 187 -21.11 -1.17 -7.77
N VAL A 188 -21.75 -0.96 -6.63
CA VAL A 188 -23.20 -0.84 -6.50
C VAL A 188 -23.55 0.65 -6.52
N GLY A 189 -24.24 1.08 -7.57
CA GLY A 189 -24.54 2.49 -7.82
C GLY A 189 -23.37 3.24 -8.48
N ASP A 190 -23.51 4.57 -8.54
CA ASP A 190 -22.50 5.48 -9.07
C ASP A 190 -21.74 6.14 -7.92
N TRP A 191 -20.52 5.67 -7.67
CA TRP A 191 -19.67 6.23 -6.61
C TRP A 191 -19.26 7.68 -6.91
N SER A 192 -19.15 8.07 -8.18
CA SER A 192 -18.80 9.44 -8.57
C SER A 192 -19.92 10.40 -8.14
N ALA A 193 -21.16 10.08 -8.52
CA ALA A 193 -22.34 10.85 -8.13
C ALA A 193 -22.55 10.85 -6.61
N LEU A 194 -22.20 9.75 -5.92
CA LEU A 194 -22.27 9.67 -4.47
C LEU A 194 -21.31 10.65 -3.79
N MET A 195 -20.07 10.77 -4.29
CA MET A 195 -19.08 11.71 -3.79
C MET A 195 -19.48 13.17 -4.07
N GLU A 196 -20.05 13.43 -5.24
CA GLU A 196 -20.56 14.75 -5.66
C GLU A 196 -21.73 15.20 -4.78
N ALA A 197 -22.66 14.30 -4.47
CA ALA A 197 -23.85 14.62 -3.68
C ALA A 197 -23.57 14.75 -2.16
N ARG A 198 -22.37 14.42 -1.67
CA ARG A 198 -22.08 14.45 -0.24
C ARG A 198 -22.11 15.90 0.29
N ALA A 199 -22.64 16.08 1.50
CA ALA A 199 -22.49 17.34 2.22
C ALA A 199 -21.10 17.43 2.90
N PRO A 200 -20.55 18.63 3.17
CA PRO A 200 -19.35 18.77 3.97
C PRO A 200 -19.46 18.05 5.31
N GLY A 201 -18.41 17.33 5.70
CA GLY A 201 -18.32 16.51 6.91
C GLY A 201 -19.13 15.21 6.87
N ALA A 202 -19.86 14.91 5.80
CA ALA A 202 -20.62 13.68 5.69
C ALA A 202 -19.76 12.52 5.19
N ASP A 203 -19.79 11.41 5.91
CA ASP A 203 -19.17 10.15 5.48
C ASP A 203 -19.78 9.64 4.17
N VAL A 204 -18.95 8.98 3.37
CA VAL A 204 -19.39 8.29 2.15
C VAL A 204 -19.15 6.79 2.30
N THR A 205 -20.18 5.98 2.08
CA THR A 205 -20.03 4.52 2.08
C THR A 205 -20.03 3.98 0.65
N LEU A 206 -18.87 3.50 0.21
CA LEU A 206 -18.72 2.74 -1.02
C LEU A 206 -19.25 1.33 -0.81
N THR A 207 -20.02 0.81 -1.76
CA THR A 207 -20.55 -0.56 -1.73
C THR A 207 -20.33 -1.26 -3.07
N TRP A 208 -20.00 -2.54 -3.03
CA TRP A 208 -19.75 -3.36 -4.21
C TRP A 208 -20.35 -4.75 -4.06
N SER A 209 -20.55 -5.43 -5.19
CA SER A 209 -21.14 -6.76 -5.21
C SER A 209 -20.14 -7.88 -4.89
N ALA A 210 -20.68 -9.02 -4.44
CA ALA A 210 -19.96 -10.27 -4.23
C ALA A 210 -18.67 -10.13 -3.38
N PRO A 211 -18.77 -9.79 -2.08
CA PRO A 211 -17.60 -9.81 -1.19
C PRO A 211 -16.91 -11.17 -1.25
N ALA A 212 -15.59 -11.18 -1.28
CA ALA A 212 -14.78 -12.38 -1.40
C ALA A 212 -14.20 -12.77 -0.02
N PRO A 213 -14.66 -13.87 0.61
CA PRO A 213 -14.17 -14.27 1.92
C PRO A 213 -12.66 -14.49 1.95
N GLY A 214 -11.98 -13.85 2.90
CA GLY A 214 -10.53 -13.92 3.03
C GLY A 214 -9.76 -12.92 2.17
N ALA A 215 -10.41 -12.26 1.19
CA ALA A 215 -9.81 -11.16 0.47
C ALA A 215 -9.77 -9.90 1.36
N ARG A 216 -8.88 -8.98 0.98
CA ARG A 216 -8.82 -7.62 1.53
C ARG A 216 -9.21 -6.61 0.47
N VAL A 217 -9.58 -5.43 0.93
CA VAL A 217 -9.70 -4.24 0.09
C VAL A 217 -8.68 -3.19 0.52
N TYR A 218 -8.09 -2.50 -0.46
CA TYR A 218 -7.21 -1.36 -0.27
C TYR A 218 -7.67 -0.24 -1.20
N LEU A 219 -7.97 0.92 -0.62
CA LEU A 219 -8.25 2.16 -1.34
C LEU A 219 -7.15 3.15 -1.00
N ARG A 220 -6.62 3.79 -2.04
CA ARG A 220 -5.78 4.99 -1.91
C ARG A 220 -6.44 6.12 -2.69
N MET A 221 -6.53 7.28 -2.05
CA MET A 221 -7.02 8.51 -2.64
C MET A 221 -5.97 9.61 -2.52
N THR A 222 -5.65 10.26 -3.64
CA THR A 222 -4.61 11.30 -3.73
C THR A 222 -5.16 12.54 -4.45
N THR A 223 -4.56 13.71 -4.21
CA THR A 223 -4.83 14.92 -5.00
C THR A 223 -4.19 14.83 -6.40
N GLY A 224 -4.57 15.71 -7.33
CA GLY A 224 -3.98 15.75 -8.68
C GLY A 224 -2.46 15.97 -8.72
N VAL A 225 -1.89 16.63 -7.70
CA VAL A 225 -0.42 16.78 -7.56
C VAL A 225 0.25 15.41 -7.42
N GLY A 226 -0.38 14.49 -6.69
CA GLY A 226 0.16 13.16 -6.41
C GLY A 226 0.35 12.29 -7.66
N THR A 227 -0.42 12.54 -8.72
CA THR A 227 -0.47 11.66 -9.89
C THR A 227 0.37 12.12 -11.06
N HIS A 228 0.91 13.33 -11.01
CA HIS A 228 1.91 13.85 -11.95
C HIS A 228 3.35 13.72 -11.42
N GLY A 229 3.58 12.78 -10.50
CA GLY A 229 4.89 12.52 -9.90
C GLY A 229 5.27 13.50 -8.78
N GLY A 230 4.36 14.41 -8.41
CA GLY A 230 4.49 15.19 -7.19
C GLY A 230 4.13 14.36 -5.95
N VAL A 231 4.52 14.84 -4.78
CA VAL A 231 4.03 14.29 -3.51
C VAL A 231 2.70 14.94 -3.19
N SER A 232 1.64 14.15 -3.00
CA SER A 232 0.34 14.70 -2.63
C SER A 232 0.42 15.33 -1.23
N PRO A 233 -0.11 16.54 -1.00
CA PRO A 233 -0.15 17.14 0.34
C PRO A 233 -1.03 16.35 1.32
N VAL A 234 -2.06 15.67 0.80
CA VAL A 234 -3.00 14.84 1.58
C VAL A 234 -3.29 13.55 0.83
N GLU A 235 -3.23 12.42 1.54
CA GLU A 235 -3.70 11.13 1.05
C GLU A 235 -4.66 10.49 2.04
N ILE A 236 -5.66 9.77 1.51
CA ILE A 236 -6.49 8.87 2.29
C ILE A 236 -6.11 7.45 1.91
N GLU A 237 -5.79 6.63 2.90
CA GLU A 237 -5.64 5.19 2.70
C GLU A 237 -6.64 4.46 3.58
N CYS A 238 -7.35 3.52 2.99
CA CYS A 238 -8.23 2.63 3.73
C CYS A 238 -7.88 1.19 3.39
N GLU A 239 -7.79 0.32 4.40
CA GLU A 239 -7.56 -1.10 4.17
C GLU A 239 -8.29 -1.95 5.19
N GLY A 240 -8.84 -3.09 4.77
CA GLY A 240 -9.45 -4.04 5.68
C GLY A 240 -9.95 -5.29 4.97
N PRO A 241 -10.70 -6.17 5.68
CA PRO A 241 -11.34 -7.32 5.07
C PRO A 241 -12.35 -6.89 4.01
N ASP A 242 -12.53 -7.71 2.96
CA ASP A 242 -13.59 -7.48 1.99
C ASP A 242 -14.97 -7.82 2.58
N SER A 243 -15.62 -6.80 3.15
CA SER A 243 -16.98 -6.87 3.68
C SER A 243 -18.07 -6.45 2.69
N GLY A 244 -17.73 -6.12 1.45
CA GLY A 244 -18.68 -5.59 0.45
C GLY A 244 -18.95 -4.09 0.58
N GLN A 245 -18.31 -3.41 1.53
CA GLN A 245 -18.46 -1.99 1.76
C GLN A 245 -17.23 -1.38 2.45
N LEU A 246 -17.01 -0.08 2.23
CA LEU A 246 -16.00 0.73 2.89
C LEU A 246 -16.55 2.12 3.15
N THR A 247 -16.49 2.58 4.40
CA THR A 247 -16.89 3.95 4.78
C THR A 247 -15.66 4.86 4.81
N LEU A 248 -15.74 5.95 4.05
CA LEU A 248 -14.76 7.02 3.98
C LEU A 248 -15.18 8.15 4.94
N PRO A 249 -14.34 8.53 5.89
CA PRO A 249 -14.63 9.64 6.81
C PRO A 249 -14.83 10.96 6.07
N GLY A 250 -15.92 11.67 6.38
CA GLY A 250 -16.26 12.93 5.73
C GLY A 250 -15.23 14.04 5.95
N ASP A 251 -14.62 14.09 7.13
CA ASP A 251 -13.57 15.05 7.46
C ASP A 251 -12.25 14.79 6.71
N TYR A 252 -11.98 13.55 6.30
CA TYR A 252 -10.84 13.22 5.45
C TYR A 252 -11.10 13.62 4.00
N LEU A 253 -12.32 13.36 3.50
CA LEU A 253 -12.75 13.78 2.17
C LEU A 253 -12.73 15.31 2.03
N ASP A 254 -13.11 16.04 3.08
CA ASP A 254 -13.05 17.50 3.08
C ASP A 254 -11.62 18.03 3.01
N GLN A 255 -10.66 17.39 3.69
CA GLN A 255 -9.25 17.74 3.59
C GLN A 255 -8.69 17.45 2.19
N LEU A 256 -9.02 16.29 1.64
CA LEU A 256 -8.63 15.92 0.29
C LEU A 256 -9.20 16.92 -0.74
N TYR A 257 -10.46 17.34 -0.57
CA TYR A 257 -11.11 18.37 -1.40
C TYR A 257 -10.41 19.74 -1.27
N ALA A 258 -10.12 20.19 -0.04
CA ALA A 258 -9.47 21.46 0.23
C ALA A 258 -8.07 21.56 -0.43
N GLU A 259 -7.38 20.42 -0.56
CA GLU A 259 -6.04 20.32 -1.17
C GLU A 259 -6.06 20.02 -2.68
N GLY A 260 -7.21 20.21 -3.34
CA GLY A 260 -7.29 20.23 -4.80
C GLY A 260 -7.60 18.88 -5.46
N TRP A 261 -8.16 17.91 -4.73
CA TRP A 261 -8.71 16.69 -5.36
C TRP A 261 -9.83 16.99 -6.37
N ALA A 262 -10.55 18.08 -6.16
CA ALA A 262 -11.66 18.53 -6.99
C ALA A 262 -11.24 19.21 -8.30
N CYS A 263 -9.94 19.45 -8.53
CA CYS A 263 -9.45 20.23 -9.68
C CYS A 263 -9.55 19.49 -11.03
N GLY A 264 -10.26 18.35 -11.09
CA GLY A 264 -10.51 17.60 -12.32
C GLY A 264 -9.30 16.82 -12.85
N GLU A 265 -8.19 16.82 -12.11
CA GLU A 265 -6.97 16.09 -12.46
C GLU A 265 -6.88 14.74 -11.74
N CYS A 266 -6.15 13.84 -12.38
CA CYS A 266 -6.15 12.38 -12.25
C CYS A 266 -5.78 11.81 -10.88
N GLY A 267 -6.39 12.22 -9.77
CA GLY A 267 -6.15 11.57 -8.46
C GLY A 267 -6.29 10.05 -8.57
N ASP A 268 -5.38 9.30 -7.97
CA ASP A 268 -5.59 7.85 -7.78
C ASP A 268 -6.83 7.70 -6.90
N ASN A 269 -7.84 6.99 -7.39
CA ASN A 269 -9.10 6.69 -6.72
C ASN A 269 -9.44 5.22 -6.97
N THR A 270 -8.44 4.35 -6.88
CA THR A 270 -8.56 2.93 -7.19
C THR A 270 -8.82 2.12 -5.93
N LEU A 271 -9.98 1.45 -5.89
CA LEU A 271 -10.26 0.40 -4.94
C LEU A 271 -9.75 -0.93 -5.50
N ARG A 272 -8.85 -1.57 -4.76
CA ARG A 272 -8.29 -2.89 -5.07
C ARG A 272 -8.85 -3.92 -4.13
N ARG A 273 -9.37 -5.02 -4.65
CA ARG A 273 -9.62 -6.26 -3.91
C ARG A 273 -8.46 -7.18 -4.17
N TYR A 274 -7.87 -7.78 -3.14
CA TYR A 274 -6.70 -8.64 -3.30
C TYR A 274 -6.62 -9.80 -2.32
N TYR A 275 -5.94 -10.86 -2.76
CA TYR A 275 -5.31 -11.84 -1.90
C TYR A 275 -3.79 -11.62 -1.94
N ALA A 276 -3.09 -12.07 -0.90
CA ALA A 276 -1.65 -11.94 -0.85
C ALA A 276 -0.98 -13.10 -0.14
N ASP A 277 0.27 -13.34 -0.52
CA ASP A 277 1.19 -14.23 0.16
C ASP A 277 2.53 -13.54 0.36
N GLU A 278 3.24 -13.93 1.42
CA GLU A 278 4.44 -13.26 1.92
C GLU A 278 5.50 -14.30 2.32
N ALA A 279 6.76 -14.01 2.01
CA ALA A 279 7.90 -14.78 2.45
C ALA A 279 8.98 -13.85 3.01
N ASP A 280 9.48 -14.17 4.20
CA ASP A 280 10.71 -13.56 4.72
C ASP A 280 11.91 -14.31 4.15
N VAL A 281 12.69 -13.60 3.32
CA VAL A 281 13.90 -14.12 2.68
C VAL A 281 15.10 -13.39 3.27
N ALA A 282 15.71 -13.99 4.29
CA ALA A 282 16.88 -13.46 4.98
C ALA A 282 16.71 -12.02 5.53
N GLY A 283 15.51 -11.70 6.03
CA GLY A 283 15.15 -10.38 6.56
C GLY A 283 14.47 -9.46 5.56
N THR A 284 14.36 -9.86 4.29
CA THR A 284 13.60 -9.14 3.26
C THR A 284 12.22 -9.77 3.12
N LEU A 285 11.17 -9.07 3.55
CA LEU A 285 9.79 -9.49 3.35
C LEU A 285 9.38 -9.26 1.89
N VAL A 286 9.22 -10.33 1.12
CA VAL A 286 8.75 -10.30 -0.27
C VAL A 286 7.26 -10.67 -0.29
N GLN A 287 6.45 -9.93 -1.06
CA GLN A 287 5.02 -10.15 -1.16
C GLN A 287 4.55 -10.30 -2.60
N LEU A 288 3.61 -11.21 -2.85
CA LEU A 288 2.79 -11.27 -4.05
C LEU A 288 1.38 -10.81 -3.68
N ARG A 289 0.87 -9.77 -4.35
CA ARG A 289 -0.55 -9.39 -4.31
C ARG A 289 -1.18 -9.73 -5.65
N VAL A 290 -2.31 -10.42 -5.62
CA VAL A 290 -3.12 -10.69 -6.81
C VAL A 290 -4.42 -9.92 -6.63
N SER A 291 -4.66 -8.95 -7.50
CA SER A 291 -5.72 -7.97 -7.34
C SER A 291 -6.66 -7.87 -8.53
N ALA A 292 -7.91 -7.54 -8.23
CA ALA A 292 -8.86 -6.96 -9.16
C ALA A 292 -9.14 -5.53 -8.69
N GLU A 293 -9.30 -4.61 -9.63
CA GLU A 293 -9.43 -3.20 -9.31
C GLU A 293 -10.62 -2.55 -10.00
N THR A 294 -11.15 -1.52 -9.36
CA THR A 294 -12.12 -0.60 -9.96
C THR A 294 -11.71 0.83 -9.60
N THR A 295 -11.98 1.76 -10.50
CA THR A 295 -11.64 3.17 -10.32
C THR A 295 -12.91 3.97 -10.49
N PHE A 296 -13.05 5.00 -9.66
CA PHE A 296 -14.09 6.02 -9.82
C PHE A 296 -13.42 7.38 -9.99
N TRP A 297 -14.19 8.34 -10.48
CA TRP A 297 -13.70 9.69 -10.69
C TRP A 297 -14.51 10.64 -9.84
N PHE A 298 -13.88 11.74 -9.46
CA PHE A 298 -14.58 12.85 -8.84
C PHE A 298 -14.31 14.10 -9.67
N ILE A 299 -15.36 14.60 -10.30
CA ILE A 299 -15.36 15.89 -10.98
C ILE A 299 -16.52 16.65 -10.32
N PRO A 300 -16.24 17.67 -9.50
CA PRO A 300 -17.26 18.46 -8.81
C PRO A 300 -18.12 19.30 -9.76
#